data_AF-A0A452Z663-F1
#
_entry.id   AF-A0A452Z663-F1
#
_cell.length_a   1.000
_cell.length_b   1.000
_cell.length_c   1.000
_cell.angle_alpha   90.00
_cell.angle_beta   90.00
_cell.angle_gamma   90.00
#
_symmetry.space_group_name_H-M   'P 1'
#
loop_
_entity.id
_entity.type
_entity.pdbx_description
1 polymer ?
#
loop_
_entity_poly.entity_id
_entity_poly.type
_entity_poly.pdbx_seq_one_letter_code
_entity_poly.pdbx_strand_id
1 'polypeptide(L)'
;FQAGRALKLGTTIDAAFRMALQTWASWVEKRVDLNRTHVFFRTYEPSHWSDLNQTICEVTEKPSPEAKGNDKSELGDILGDVVASMNVPITVLNVTLMGAFRTDAHVGAWSYPPTILDCSHWCLPGVPDAWNELVFSYLFTNGWRKMAG
;
A
#
# COMPACT_ATOMS: atom_id res chain seq x y z
N PHE A 1 15.34 9.40 10.83
CA PHE A 1 14.94 7.98 10.90
C PHE A 1 15.81 7.27 11.93
N GLN A 2 15.31 6.35 12.76
CA GLN A 2 16.14 5.62 13.74
C GLN A 2 16.41 4.20 13.27
N ALA A 3 17.68 3.77 13.32
CA ALA A 3 18.09 2.40 13.01
C ALA A 3 18.89 1.84 14.18
N GLY A 4 18.31 0.84 14.88
CA GLY A 4 18.84 0.36 16.14
C GLY A 4 18.90 1.48 17.19
N ARG A 5 20.12 1.81 17.66
CA ARG A 5 20.35 2.89 18.64
C ARG A 5 20.78 4.22 18.03
N ALA A 6 20.91 4.30 16.70
CA ALA A 6 21.42 5.48 16.02
C ALA A 6 20.32 6.25 15.29
N LEU A 7 20.28 7.56 15.51
CA LEU A 7 19.45 8.47 14.71
C LEU A 7 20.18 8.79 13.40
N LYS A 8 19.55 8.47 12.27
CA LYS A 8 19.99 8.80 10.92
C LYS A 8 19.25 10.06 10.48
N LEU A 9 19.92 11.20 10.66
CA LEU A 9 19.46 12.49 10.17
C LEU A 9 19.78 12.63 8.67
N GLY A 10 18.95 13.36 7.92
CA GLY A 10 19.17 13.60 6.48
C GLY A 10 18.94 12.39 5.57
N THR A 11 18.39 11.28 6.07
CA THR A 11 17.99 10.14 5.24
C THR A 11 16.81 10.53 4.34
N THR A 12 16.91 10.29 3.03
CA THR A 12 15.81 10.52 2.08
C THR A 12 14.64 9.58 2.38
N ILE A 13 13.45 9.93 1.91
CA ILE A 13 12.23 9.12 2.10
C ILE A 13 12.44 7.71 1.54
N ASP A 14 13.01 7.60 0.34
CA ASP A 14 13.23 6.32 -0.35
C ASP A 14 14.23 5.44 0.39
N ALA A 15 15.34 6.03 0.87
CA ALA A 15 16.33 5.29 1.64
C ALA A 15 15.77 4.84 3.01
N ALA A 16 14.97 5.68 3.66
CA ALA A 16 14.29 5.33 4.90
C ALA A 16 13.26 4.21 4.68
N PHE A 17 12.49 4.28 3.60
CA PHE A 17 11.51 3.26 3.23
C PHE A 17 12.18 1.92 2.89
N ARG A 18 13.25 1.93 2.09
CA ARG A 18 14.04 0.72 1.80
C ARG A 18 14.59 0.09 3.06
N MET A 19 15.14 0.89 3.98
CA MET A 19 15.65 0.39 5.27
C MET A 19 14.53 -0.23 6.12
N ALA A 20 13.36 0.39 6.17
CA ALA A 20 12.19 -0.15 6.87
C ALA A 20 11.76 -1.50 6.27
N LEU A 21 11.66 -1.58 4.94
CA LEU A 21 11.29 -2.80 4.23
C LEU A 21 12.32 -3.91 4.39
N GLN A 22 13.61 -3.62 4.34
CA GLN A 22 14.66 -4.62 4.60
C GLN A 22 14.58 -5.15 6.04
N THR A 23 14.27 -4.29 7.00
CA THR A 23 14.07 -4.69 8.39
C THR A 23 12.85 -5.61 8.52
N TRP A 24 11.74 -5.26 7.88
CA TRP A 24 10.54 -6.09 7.81
C TRP A 24 10.81 -7.44 7.13
N ALA A 25 11.46 -7.45 5.97
CA ALA A 25 11.81 -8.65 5.22
C ALA A 25 12.65 -9.62 6.06
N SER A 26 13.70 -9.10 6.72
CA SER A 26 14.54 -9.91 7.61
C SER A 26 13.77 -10.47 8.80
N TRP A 27 12.79 -9.71 9.33
CA TRP A 27 11.92 -10.20 10.39
C TRP A 27 11.01 -11.33 9.89
N VAL A 28 10.40 -11.18 8.71
CA VAL A 28 9.55 -12.23 8.12
C VAL A 28 10.34 -13.52 7.95
N GLU A 29 11.51 -13.47 7.32
CA GLU A 29 12.36 -14.64 7.09
C GLU A 29 12.79 -15.36 8.38
N LYS A 30 13.02 -14.61 9.46
CA LYS A 30 13.58 -15.16 10.71
C LYS A 30 12.52 -15.57 11.72
N ARG A 31 11.31 -15.00 11.66
CA ARG A 31 10.34 -15.05 12.76
C ARG A 31 8.98 -15.60 12.38
N VAL A 32 8.63 -15.62 11.10
CA VAL A 32 7.30 -16.07 10.65
C VAL A 32 7.37 -17.55 10.24
N ASP A 33 6.52 -18.38 10.84
CA ASP A 33 6.30 -19.76 10.40
C ASP A 33 5.34 -19.78 9.21
N LEU A 34 5.90 -19.98 8.01
CA LEU A 34 5.17 -19.97 6.75
C LEU A 34 4.40 -21.26 6.47
N ASN A 35 4.55 -22.30 7.30
CA ASN A 35 3.69 -23.48 7.22
C ASN A 35 2.28 -23.20 7.74
N ARG A 36 2.12 -22.17 8.59
CA ARG A 36 0.83 -21.77 9.16
C ARG A 36 0.43 -20.33 8.84
N THR A 37 1.30 -19.57 8.18
CA THR A 37 1.11 -18.14 7.96
C THR A 37 1.30 -17.80 6.48
N HIS A 38 0.31 -17.17 5.88
CA HIS A 38 0.45 -16.51 4.59
C HIS A 38 0.75 -15.03 4.80
N VAL A 39 1.81 -14.53 4.19
CA VAL A 39 2.21 -13.12 4.29
C VAL A 39 1.80 -12.38 3.03
N PHE A 40 1.04 -11.31 3.23
CA PHE A 40 0.64 -10.38 2.17
C PHE A 40 1.33 -9.04 2.38
N PHE A 41 1.71 -8.40 1.29
CA PHE A 41 2.14 -7.00 1.28
C PHE A 41 1.30 -6.22 0.28
N ARG A 42 0.55 -5.22 0.75
CA ARG A 42 -0.25 -4.33 -0.12
C ARG A 42 0.63 -3.19 -0.59
N THR A 43 0.62 -2.91 -1.90
CA THR A 43 1.37 -1.78 -2.46
C THR A 43 0.76 -0.44 -2.03
N TYR A 44 1.46 0.65 -2.39
CA TYR A 44 1.10 2.01 -2.03
C TYR A 44 -0.32 2.39 -2.47
N GLU A 45 -1.04 3.12 -1.63
CA GLU A 45 -2.34 3.70 -2.00
C GLU A 45 -2.12 5.13 -2.54
N PRO A 46 -2.55 5.43 -3.77
CA PRO A 46 -2.39 6.78 -4.32
C PRO A 46 -3.29 7.77 -3.60
N SER A 47 -2.78 8.97 -3.39
CA SER A 47 -3.59 10.14 -3.00
C SER A 47 -3.84 11.03 -4.22
N HIS A 48 -4.99 11.70 -4.25
CA HIS A 48 -5.44 12.52 -5.40
C HIS A 48 -5.45 14.02 -5.09
N TRP A 49 -4.42 14.47 -4.36
CA TRP A 49 -4.16 15.89 -4.20
C TRP A 49 -3.66 16.48 -5.52
N SER A 50 -4.26 17.59 -5.94
CA SER A 50 -3.88 18.27 -7.18
C SER A 50 -2.62 19.11 -7.04
N ASP A 51 -2.15 19.34 -5.81
CA ASP A 51 -0.98 20.14 -5.48
C ASP A 51 -0.05 19.45 -4.46
N LEU A 52 1.22 19.85 -4.45
CA LEU A 52 2.22 19.27 -3.55
C LEU A 52 1.99 19.63 -2.07
N ASN A 53 1.29 20.74 -1.79
CA ASN A 53 0.99 21.17 -0.44
C ASN A 53 -0.27 20.50 0.14
N GLN A 54 -0.93 19.61 -0.62
CA GLN A 54 -2.14 18.90 -0.19
C GLN A 54 -3.23 19.86 0.26
N THR A 55 -3.47 20.90 -0.53
CA THR A 55 -4.47 21.93 -0.25
C THR A 55 -5.68 21.83 -1.17
N ILE A 56 -5.51 21.25 -2.36
CA ILE A 56 -6.53 21.11 -3.38
C ILE A 56 -6.88 19.63 -3.55
N CYS A 57 -8.11 19.29 -3.18
CA CYS A 57 -8.66 17.94 -3.29
C CYS A 57 -9.89 17.98 -4.21
N GLU A 58 -9.75 17.41 -5.40
CA GLU A 58 -10.82 17.34 -6.41
C GLU A 58 -11.28 15.88 -6.58
N VAL A 59 -12.29 15.51 -5.78
CA VAL A 59 -12.98 14.22 -5.91
C VAL A 59 -14.00 14.31 -7.04
N THR A 60 -13.97 13.34 -7.95
CA THR A 60 -14.94 13.24 -9.05
C THR A 60 -16.14 12.39 -8.66
N GLU A 61 -17.20 12.38 -9.48
CA GLU A 61 -18.34 11.47 -9.24
C GLU A 61 -18.16 10.09 -9.90
N LYS A 62 -17.18 9.97 -10.80
CA LYS A 62 -16.90 8.75 -11.58
C LYS A 62 -15.40 8.49 -11.63
N PRO A 63 -14.98 7.21 -11.79
CA PRO A 63 -13.59 6.88 -12.01
C PRO A 63 -12.97 7.73 -13.13
N SER A 64 -11.73 8.13 -12.93
CA SER A 64 -10.94 8.83 -13.93
C SER A 64 -10.69 7.91 -15.12
N PRO A 65 -10.71 8.42 -16.37
CA PRO A 65 -10.30 7.65 -17.55
C PRO A 65 -8.78 7.41 -17.62
N GLU A 66 -8.01 8.17 -16.84
CA GLU A 66 -6.55 8.10 -16.77
C GLU A 66 -6.13 7.78 -15.33
N ALA A 67 -4.99 7.11 -15.17
CA ALA A 67 -4.38 6.93 -13.85
C ALA A 67 -3.91 8.30 -13.35
N LYS A 68 -4.54 8.78 -12.28
CA LYS A 68 -4.26 10.05 -11.62
C LYS A 68 -3.88 9.78 -10.17
N GLY A 69 -3.29 10.78 -9.54
CA GLY A 69 -2.80 10.69 -8.17
C GLY A 69 -1.28 10.56 -8.09
N ASN A 70 -0.76 10.82 -6.91
CA ASN A 70 0.68 10.74 -6.65
C ASN A 70 1.07 9.27 -6.58
N ASP A 71 1.39 8.68 -7.73
CA ASP A 71 1.96 7.35 -7.80
C ASP A 71 3.40 7.43 -7.34
N LYS A 72 3.65 7.09 -6.08
CA LYS A 72 5.02 6.90 -5.58
C LYS A 72 5.63 5.63 -6.17
N SER A 73 5.82 5.65 -7.49
CA SER A 73 6.32 4.54 -8.30
C SER A 73 7.63 4.00 -7.74
N GLU A 74 8.49 4.89 -7.23
CA GLU A 74 9.76 4.57 -6.60
C GLU A 74 9.60 3.69 -5.36
N LEU A 75 8.54 3.87 -4.56
CA LEU A 75 8.26 3.01 -3.41
C LEU A 75 7.79 1.62 -3.87
N GLY A 76 7.06 1.57 -4.99
CA GLY A 76 6.68 0.32 -5.66
C GLY A 76 7.91 -0.47 -6.12
N ASP A 77 8.86 0.20 -6.76
CA ASP A 77 10.12 -0.40 -7.22
C ASP A 77 10.98 -0.89 -6.05
N ILE A 78 11.11 -0.07 -4.99
CA ILE A 78 11.84 -0.47 -3.77
C ILE A 78 11.21 -1.71 -3.14
N LEU A 79 9.86 -1.78 -3.09
CA LEU A 79 9.17 -2.97 -2.60
C LEU A 79 9.46 -4.19 -3.50
N GLY A 80 9.38 -4.01 -4.81
CA GLY A 80 9.70 -5.04 -5.80
C GLY A 80 11.11 -5.61 -5.61
N ASP A 81 12.11 -4.74 -5.50
CA ASP A 81 13.50 -5.11 -5.25
C ASP A 81 13.67 -5.90 -3.95
N VAL A 82 13.08 -5.40 -2.85
CA VAL A 82 13.21 -6.06 -1.54
C VAL A 82 12.55 -7.43 -1.57
N VAL A 83 11.32 -7.54 -2.08
CA VAL A 83 10.60 -8.82 -2.15
C VAL A 83 11.32 -9.81 -3.07
N ALA A 84 11.85 -9.36 -4.21
CA ALA A 84 12.63 -10.21 -5.11
C ALA A 84 13.92 -10.76 -4.48
N SER A 85 14.47 -10.07 -3.48
CA SER A 85 15.66 -10.50 -2.72
C SER A 85 15.36 -11.43 -1.54
N MET A 86 14.09 -11.64 -1.19
CA MET A 86 13.70 -12.50 -0.07
C MET A 86 13.80 -13.99 -0.42
N ASN A 87 14.21 -14.81 0.54
CA ASN A 87 14.29 -16.27 0.40
C ASN A 87 12.96 -16.98 0.64
N VAL A 88 11.93 -16.23 1.04
CA VAL A 88 10.62 -16.76 1.40
C VAL A 88 9.53 -16.15 0.51
N PRO A 89 8.49 -16.94 0.16
CA PRO A 89 7.42 -16.44 -0.71
C PRO A 89 6.54 -15.42 0.02
N ILE A 90 6.34 -14.27 -0.61
CA ILE A 90 5.40 -13.22 -0.17
C ILE A 90 4.39 -12.98 -1.29
N THR A 91 3.13 -12.75 -0.91
CA THR A 91 2.09 -12.34 -1.86
C THR A 91 1.99 -10.83 -1.91
N VAL A 92 2.40 -10.21 -3.01
CA VAL A 92 2.23 -8.76 -3.22
C VAL A 92 0.86 -8.49 -3.82
N LEU A 93 0.05 -7.69 -3.13
CA LEU A 93 -1.23 -7.20 -3.61
C LEU A 93 -0.99 -5.84 -4.28
N ASN A 94 -0.79 -5.86 -5.60
CA ASN A 94 -0.58 -4.65 -6.37
C ASN A 94 -1.91 -3.92 -6.61
N VAL A 95 -2.18 -2.92 -5.78
CA VAL A 95 -3.42 -2.13 -5.78
C VAL A 95 -3.21 -0.68 -6.21
N THR A 96 -1.97 -0.28 -6.44
CA THR A 96 -1.62 1.13 -6.67
C THR A 96 -2.25 1.65 -7.95
N LEU A 97 -2.07 0.92 -9.06
CA LEU A 97 -2.61 1.33 -10.35
C LEU A 97 -4.13 1.35 -10.37
N MET A 98 -4.80 0.34 -9.78
CA MET A 98 -6.26 0.35 -9.73
C MET A 98 -6.81 1.49 -8.87
N GLY A 99 -6.11 1.88 -7.81
CA GLY A 99 -6.45 3.04 -6.98
C GLY A 99 -6.30 4.36 -7.73
N ALA A 100 -5.34 4.47 -8.65
CA ALA A 100 -5.05 5.71 -9.38
C ALA A 100 -6.18 6.14 -10.32
N PHE A 101 -7.07 5.22 -10.71
CA PHE A 101 -8.26 5.58 -11.48
C PHE A 101 -9.42 6.05 -10.59
N ARG A 102 -9.29 5.95 -9.26
CA ARG A 102 -10.43 5.99 -8.33
C ARG A 102 -10.52 7.27 -7.52
N THR A 103 -10.16 8.42 -8.11
CA THR A 103 -10.36 9.72 -7.45
C THR A 103 -11.79 9.92 -6.93
N ASP A 104 -12.78 9.27 -7.56
CA ASP A 104 -14.20 9.28 -7.13
C ASP A 104 -14.49 8.65 -5.78
N ALA A 105 -13.59 7.83 -5.26
CA ALA A 105 -13.82 7.01 -4.07
C ALA A 105 -13.19 7.60 -2.81
N HIS A 106 -12.57 8.78 -2.88
CA HIS A 106 -12.01 9.46 -1.72
C HIS A 106 -13.09 10.12 -0.85
N VAL A 107 -12.76 10.32 0.42
CA VAL A 107 -13.63 11.01 1.39
C VAL A 107 -13.92 12.45 0.95
N GLY A 108 -12.93 13.14 0.37
CA GLY A 108 -13.07 14.49 -0.15
C GLY A 108 -13.47 15.49 0.93
N ALA A 109 -14.57 16.22 0.70
CA ALA A 109 -15.11 17.18 1.65
C ALA A 109 -15.96 16.56 2.77
N TRP A 110 -16.17 15.23 2.75
CA TRP A 110 -17.01 14.53 3.73
C TRP A 110 -16.24 14.05 4.96
N SER A 111 -15.07 14.65 5.23
CA SER A 111 -14.25 14.31 6.40
C SER A 111 -14.81 14.96 7.68
N TYR A 112 -14.31 14.54 8.84
CA TYR A 112 -14.62 15.19 10.12
C TYR A 112 -13.34 15.74 10.76
N PRO A 113 -13.27 17.05 11.05
CA PRO A 113 -14.27 18.09 10.77
C PRO A 113 -14.43 18.39 9.26
N PRO A 114 -15.61 18.85 8.80
CA PRO A 114 -15.92 19.07 7.38
C PRO A 114 -15.12 20.20 6.71
N THR A 115 -14.33 20.94 7.49
CA THR A 115 -13.39 21.94 7.00
C THR A 115 -12.08 21.34 6.49
N ILE A 116 -11.83 20.06 6.72
CA ILE A 116 -10.64 19.35 6.26
C ILE A 116 -11.00 18.58 4.99
N LEU A 117 -10.20 18.74 3.95
CA LEU A 117 -10.31 17.92 2.75
C LEU A 117 -9.49 16.65 2.93
N ASP A 118 -9.95 15.56 2.35
CA ASP A 118 -9.27 14.27 2.44
C ASP A 118 -9.28 13.52 1.10
N CYS A 119 -8.21 13.72 0.33
CA CYS A 119 -7.93 12.99 -0.91
C CYS A 119 -6.92 11.84 -0.70
N SER A 120 -6.80 11.35 0.54
CA SER A 120 -5.88 10.26 0.89
C SER A 120 -6.65 9.02 1.34
N HIS A 121 -7.71 9.19 2.13
CA HIS A 121 -8.54 8.09 2.62
C HIS A 121 -9.73 7.82 1.72
N TRP A 122 -10.24 6.60 1.81
CA TRP A 122 -11.31 6.08 0.96
C TRP A 122 -12.64 6.03 1.72
N CYS A 123 -13.73 6.32 1.03
CA CYS A 123 -15.07 6.03 1.52
C CYS A 123 -15.27 4.51 1.69
N LEU A 124 -16.14 4.13 2.63
CA LEU A 124 -16.64 2.77 2.81
C LEU A 124 -18.17 2.75 2.68
N PRO A 125 -18.77 1.83 1.91
CA PRO A 125 -18.11 0.84 1.05
C PRO A 125 -17.35 1.50 -0.12
N GLY A 126 -16.30 0.86 -0.63
CA GLY A 126 -15.43 1.46 -1.64
C GLY A 126 -14.20 0.66 -2.06
N VAL A 127 -13.15 1.38 -2.47
CA VAL A 127 -11.89 0.79 -2.98
C VAL A 127 -11.25 -0.23 -2.04
N PRO A 128 -11.22 -0.04 -0.70
CA PRO A 128 -10.69 -1.04 0.21
C PRO A 128 -11.42 -2.39 0.19
N ASP A 129 -12.70 -2.41 -0.19
CA ASP A 129 -13.46 -3.66 -0.32
C ASP A 129 -12.93 -4.50 -1.49
N ALA A 130 -12.61 -3.87 -2.61
CA ALA A 130 -11.97 -4.54 -3.74
C ALA A 130 -10.58 -5.09 -3.39
N TRP A 131 -9.81 -4.40 -2.53
CA TRP A 131 -8.54 -4.93 -2.02
C TRP A 131 -8.75 -6.18 -1.16
N ASN A 132 -9.78 -6.19 -0.33
CA ASN A 132 -10.14 -7.36 0.48
C ASN A 132 -10.58 -8.52 -0.41
N GLU A 133 -11.31 -8.27 -1.50
CA GLU A 133 -11.66 -9.30 -2.50
C GLU A 133 -10.42 -9.96 -3.11
N LEU A 134 -9.33 -9.21 -3.36
CA LEU A 134 -8.06 -9.80 -3.81
C LEU A 134 -7.47 -10.75 -2.77
N VAL A 135 -7.52 -10.37 -1.48
CA VAL A 135 -7.07 -11.26 -0.38
C VAL A 135 -7.92 -12.52 -0.34
N PHE A 136 -9.25 -12.38 -0.35
CA PHE A 136 -10.16 -13.53 -0.31
C PHE A 136 -9.94 -14.44 -1.50
N SER A 137 -9.86 -13.90 -2.72
CA SER A 137 -9.57 -14.65 -3.94
C SER A 137 -8.27 -15.46 -3.82
N TYR A 138 -7.20 -14.86 -3.29
CA TYR A 138 -5.95 -15.58 -3.05
C TYR A 138 -6.12 -16.70 -2.02
N LEU A 139 -6.79 -16.45 -0.90
CA LEU A 139 -7.00 -17.46 0.14
C LEU A 139 -7.84 -18.65 -0.37
N PHE A 140 -8.86 -18.39 -1.19
CA PHE A 140 -9.69 -19.43 -1.80
C PHE A 140 -8.94 -20.25 -2.84
N THR A 141 -8.06 -19.64 -3.63
CA THR A 141 -7.32 -20.32 -4.70
C THR A 141 -6.05 -21.02 -4.21
N ASN A 142 -5.31 -20.40 -3.29
CA ASN A 142 -3.96 -20.81 -2.90
C ASN A 142 -3.80 -21.16 -1.41
N GLY A 143 -4.63 -20.61 -0.53
CA GLY A 143 -4.48 -20.72 0.94
C GLY A 143 -5.01 -22.01 1.55
N TRP A 144 -6.14 -22.53 1.07
CA TRP A 144 -6.78 -23.70 1.69
C TRP A 144 -6.19 -25.06 1.26
N ARG A 145 -5.61 -25.17 0.07
CA ARG A 145 -5.14 -26.48 -0.46
C ARG A 145 -3.77 -26.93 0.05
N LYS A 146 -2.96 -26.05 0.67
CA LYS A 146 -1.61 -26.39 1.14
C LYS A 146 -1.49 -26.65 2.66
N MET A 147 -2.50 -26.29 3.45
CA MET A 147 -2.52 -26.56 4.91
C MET A 147 -3.26 -27.86 5.30
N ALA A 148 -3.83 -28.58 4.31
CA ALA A 148 -4.58 -29.81 4.51
C ALA A 148 -3.82 -31.09 4.10
N GLY A 149 -2.48 -31.02 4.07
CA GLY A 149 -1.59 -32.15 3.76
C GLY A 149 -0.66 -32.45 4.93
#